data_AF-A0AAW9JDR6-F1
#
_entry.id   AF-A0AAW9JDR6-F1
#
_cell.length_a   1.000
_cell.length_b   1.000
_cell.length_c   1.000
_cell.angle_alpha   90.00
_cell.angle_beta   90.00
_cell.angle_gamma   90.00
#
_symmetry.space_group_name_H-M   'P 1'
#
loop_
_entity.id
_entity.type
_entity.pdbx_description
1 polymer ?
#
loop_
_entity_poly.entity_id
_entity_poly.type
_entity_poly.pdbx_seq_one_letter_code
_entity_poly.pdbx_strand_id
1 'polypeptide(L)'
;MNSSKENNPILAVVSSSGNQIHFFNTKNFERIGVIDSPVTEPHELCFDSKRQLLYVSITYRSGFYRNNPEKSHEILVIDIDQFKVIDIIDISPEFAPHGLVYNEKRLIVCKC
;
A
#
# COMPACT_ATOMS: atom_id res chain seq x y z
N MET A 1 16.26 23.91 -17.93
CA MET A 1 16.91 23.82 -16.60
C MET A 1 15.84 23.98 -15.54
N ASN A 2 15.53 22.92 -14.79
CA ASN A 2 14.92 23.02 -13.45
C ASN A 2 15.69 22.04 -12.55
N SER A 3 16.75 22.58 -11.96
CA SER A 3 17.61 21.92 -10.98
C SER A 3 16.95 22.05 -9.60
N SER A 4 15.95 21.21 -9.27
CA SER A 4 15.42 21.15 -7.90
C SER A 4 14.56 19.91 -7.58
N LYS A 5 14.75 18.77 -8.24
CA LYS A 5 14.40 17.49 -7.62
C LYS A 5 15.70 16.89 -7.07
N GLU A 6 16.11 17.34 -5.89
CA GLU A 6 16.76 16.39 -4.99
C GLU A 6 15.73 15.27 -4.85
N ASN A 7 15.99 14.13 -5.49
CA ASN A 7 15.21 12.91 -5.31
C ASN A 7 15.38 12.51 -3.85
N ASN A 8 14.59 13.10 -2.94
CA ASN A 8 14.49 12.66 -1.57
C ASN A 8 13.68 11.37 -1.62
N PRO A 9 14.31 10.21 -1.38
CA PRO A 9 13.56 8.95 -1.36
C PRO A 9 12.46 9.03 -0.30
N ILE A 10 11.35 8.36 -0.57
CA ILE A 10 10.20 8.29 0.32
C ILE A 10 10.19 6.90 0.95
N LEU A 11 10.02 6.86 2.27
CA LEU A 11 9.69 5.64 2.99
C LEU A 11 8.17 5.60 3.22
N ALA A 12 7.50 4.62 2.62
CA ALA A 12 6.11 4.32 2.89
C ALA A 12 6.00 3.24 3.97
N VAL A 13 5.14 3.45 4.96
CA VAL A 13 4.93 2.53 6.10
C VAL A 13 3.45 2.32 6.28
N VAL A 14 3.03 1.06 6.34
CA VAL A 14 1.65 0.70 6.65
C VAL A 14 1.51 0.42 8.13
N SER A 15 0.45 0.97 8.72
CA SER A 15 0.02 0.71 10.10
C SER A 15 -1.31 -0.02 10.04
N SER A 16 -1.28 -1.34 10.14
CA SER A 16 -2.48 -2.19 9.98
C SER A 16 -3.54 -1.86 11.04
N SER A 17 -3.17 -1.94 12.32
CA SER A 17 -4.08 -1.62 13.43
C SER A 17 -4.40 -0.13 13.55
N GLY A 18 -3.52 0.75 13.03
CA GLY A 18 -3.77 2.18 12.95
C GLY A 18 -4.62 2.59 11.74
N ASN A 19 -4.92 1.66 10.85
CA ASN A 19 -5.66 1.87 9.61
C ASN A 19 -5.11 3.02 8.72
N GLN A 20 -3.78 3.14 8.66
CA GLN A 20 -3.10 4.28 8.02
C GLN A 20 -1.91 3.86 7.18
N ILE A 21 -1.64 4.63 6.13
CA ILE A 21 -0.40 4.57 5.34
C ILE A 21 0.34 5.90 5.53
N HIS A 22 1.56 5.83 6.03
CA HIS A 22 2.40 6.98 6.33
C HIS A 22 3.53 7.11 5.33
N PHE A 23 3.91 8.35 5.00
CA PHE A 23 5.00 8.65 4.09
C PHE A 23 6.01 9.55 4.80
N PHE A 24 7.29 9.19 4.71
CA PHE A 24 8.38 9.92 5.36
C PHE A 24 9.48 10.28 4.37
N ASN A 25 10.10 11.44 4.56
CA ASN A 25 11.34 11.77 3.89
C ASN A 25 12.49 10.94 4.50
N THR A 26 13.25 10.20 3.70
CA THR A 26 14.31 9.33 4.24
C THR A 26 15.54 10.07 4.75
N LYS A 27 15.69 11.38 4.46
CA LYS A 27 16.84 12.19 4.91
C LYS A 27 16.75 12.53 6.40
N ASN A 28 15.55 12.83 6.89
CA ASN A 28 15.32 13.32 8.24
C ASN A 28 14.16 12.60 8.98
N PHE A 29 13.51 11.63 8.32
CA PHE A 29 12.35 10.89 8.84
C PHE A 29 11.16 11.77 9.20
N GLU A 30 11.07 12.99 8.66
CA GLU A 30 9.88 13.81 8.82
C GLU A 30 8.73 13.19 8.01
N ARG A 31 7.55 13.12 8.63
CA ARG A 31 6.34 12.65 7.95
C ARG A 31 5.89 13.72 6.96
N ILE A 32 5.83 13.34 5.69
CA ILE A 32 5.44 14.21 4.57
C ILE A 32 4.02 13.93 4.07
N GLY A 33 3.40 12.84 4.52
CA GLY A 33 2.04 12.47 4.16
C GLY A 33 1.47 11.39 5.05
N VAL A 34 0.14 11.33 5.08
CA VAL A 34 -0.62 10.24 5.70
C VAL A 34 -1.92 10.05 4.93
N ILE A 35 -2.32 8.79 4.76
CA ILE A 35 -3.60 8.40 4.18
C ILE A 35 -4.32 7.55 5.22
N ASP A 36 -5.55 7.93 5.55
CA ASP A 36 -6.47 7.04 6.25
C ASP A 36 -6.98 6.01 5.24
N SER A 37 -6.78 4.73 5.55
CA SER A 37 -7.19 3.66 4.66
C SER A 37 -8.73 3.55 4.64
N PRO A 38 -9.37 3.54 3.46
CA PRO A 38 -10.83 3.42 3.35
C PRO A 38 -11.33 2.02 3.76
N VAL A 39 -10.43 1.04 3.82
CA VAL A 39 -10.70 -0.33 4.27
C VAL A 39 -9.77 -0.67 5.43
N THR A 40 -10.29 -1.36 6.44
CA THR A 40 -9.58 -1.72 7.67
C THR A 40 -8.38 -2.65 7.42
N GLU A 41 -7.39 -2.60 8.31
CA GLU A 41 -6.24 -3.53 8.37
C GLU A 41 -5.38 -3.61 7.09
N PRO A 42 -4.90 -2.48 6.53
CA PRO A 42 -3.94 -2.51 5.41
C PRO A 42 -2.67 -3.26 5.82
N HIS A 43 -2.14 -4.14 4.96
CA HIS A 43 -1.21 -5.18 5.40
C HIS A 43 0.19 -5.12 4.77
N GLU A 44 0.30 -5.18 3.45
CA GLU A 44 1.58 -5.14 2.74
C GLU A 44 1.58 -4.06 1.67
N LEU A 45 2.78 -3.57 1.33
CA LEU A 45 3.00 -2.52 0.35
C LEU A 45 3.83 -3.06 -0.82
N CYS A 46 3.46 -2.68 -2.05
CA CYS A 46 4.24 -3.00 -3.25
C CYS A 46 4.30 -1.80 -4.20
N PHE A 47 5.51 -1.37 -4.56
CA PHE A 47 5.71 -0.16 -5.37
C PHE A 47 5.92 -0.47 -6.86
N ASP A 48 5.12 0.17 -7.71
CA ASP A 48 5.30 0.21 -9.16
C ASP A 48 5.96 1.53 -9.56
N SER A 49 7.28 1.45 -9.76
CA SER A 49 8.10 2.60 -10.13
C SER A 49 7.80 3.15 -11.53
N LYS A 50 7.21 2.36 -12.42
CA LYS A 50 6.90 2.81 -13.79
C LYS A 50 5.68 3.72 -13.81
N ARG A 51 4.67 3.38 -13.02
CA ARG A 51 3.41 4.13 -12.94
C ARG A 51 3.35 5.10 -11.77
N GLN A 52 4.35 5.06 -10.87
CA GLN A 52 4.34 5.80 -9.61
C GLN A 52 3.09 5.45 -8.80
N LEU A 53 2.84 4.15 -8.65
CA LEU A 53 1.72 3.62 -7.87
C LEU A 53 2.21 2.78 -6.71
N LEU A 54 1.53 2.89 -5.58
CA LEU A 54 1.73 2.03 -4.42
C LEU A 54 0.48 1.16 -4.23
N TYR A 55 0.67 -0.16 -4.30
CA TYR A 55 -0.38 -1.13 -4.02
C TYR A 55 -0.35 -1.51 -2.55
N VAL A 56 -1.52 -1.60 -1.93
CA VAL A 56 -1.68 -2.01 -0.53
C VAL A 56 -2.64 -3.18 -0.45
N SER A 57 -2.17 -4.34 0.02
CA SER A 57 -3.07 -5.47 0.23
C SER A 57 -3.93 -5.24 1.48
N ILE A 58 -5.22 -5.54 1.38
CA ILE A 58 -6.09 -5.72 2.52
C ILE A 58 -6.29 -7.22 2.69
N THR A 59 -5.50 -7.83 3.56
CA THR A 59 -5.58 -9.28 3.72
C THR A 59 -6.82 -9.70 4.52
N TYR A 60 -7.12 -8.96 5.58
CA TYR A 60 -8.18 -9.29 6.53
C TYR A 60 -9.08 -8.09 6.71
N ARG A 61 -10.37 -8.32 7.00
CA ARG A 61 -11.29 -7.24 7.39
C ARG A 61 -11.06 -6.81 8.84
N SER A 62 -10.61 -7.75 9.66
CA SER A 62 -10.33 -7.52 11.07
C SER A 62 -9.29 -8.51 11.59
N GLY A 63 -8.60 -8.09 12.64
CA GLY A 63 -7.66 -8.94 13.37
C GLY A 63 -6.25 -8.94 12.76
N PHE A 64 -5.42 -9.86 13.26
CA PHE A 64 -4.01 -9.94 12.91
C PHE A 64 -3.62 -11.38 12.59
N TYR A 65 -2.37 -11.60 12.18
CA TYR A 65 -1.86 -12.93 11.83
C TYR A 65 -2.21 -13.99 12.88
N ARG A 66 -2.89 -15.07 12.45
CA ARG A 66 -3.43 -16.18 13.26
C ARG A 66 -4.62 -15.85 14.17
N ASN A 67 -5.17 -14.66 14.09
CA ASN A 67 -6.39 -14.24 14.78
C ASN A 67 -7.19 -13.25 13.92
N ASN A 68 -7.66 -13.74 12.78
CA ASN A 68 -8.25 -12.97 11.68
C ASN A 68 -9.55 -13.67 11.23
N PRO A 69 -10.71 -13.33 11.85
CA PRO A 69 -11.95 -14.07 11.63
C PRO A 69 -12.52 -13.89 10.22
N GLU A 70 -12.14 -12.82 9.51
CA GLU A 70 -12.70 -12.49 8.21
C GLU A 70 -11.60 -12.05 7.23
N LYS A 71 -11.54 -12.74 6.08
CA LYS A 71 -10.59 -12.46 4.99
C LYS A 71 -11.17 -11.39 4.06
N SER A 72 -10.32 -10.52 3.55
CA SER A 72 -10.66 -9.48 2.58
C SER A 72 -10.19 -9.89 1.17
N HIS A 73 -10.58 -9.11 0.17
CA HIS A 73 -10.33 -9.35 -1.25
C HIS A 73 -9.96 -8.06 -1.96
N GLU A 74 -9.49 -7.04 -1.23
CA GLU A 74 -9.18 -5.74 -1.78
C GLU A 74 -7.69 -5.45 -1.84
N ILE A 75 -7.29 -4.75 -2.89
CA ILE A 75 -5.99 -4.13 -3.03
C ILE A 75 -6.21 -2.65 -3.33
N LEU A 76 -5.75 -1.77 -2.44
CA LEU A 76 -5.79 -0.34 -2.69
C LEU A 76 -4.73 0.04 -3.71
N VAL A 77 -5.07 1.02 -4.55
CA VAL A 77 -4.13 1.66 -5.48
C VAL A 77 -3.95 3.10 -5.07
N ILE A 78 -2.72 3.47 -4.73
CA ILE A 78 -2.37 4.81 -4.25
C ILE A 78 -1.49 5.51 -5.28
N ASP A 79 -1.86 6.74 -5.63
CA ASP A 79 -0.98 7.70 -6.31
C ASP A 79 0.03 8.27 -5.30
N ILE A 80 1.32 8.04 -5.53
CA ILE A 80 2.37 8.47 -4.60
C ILE A 80 2.74 9.95 -4.73
N ASP A 81 2.42 10.60 -5.85
CA ASP A 81 2.68 12.03 -6.02
C ASP A 81 1.63 12.86 -5.25
N GLN A 82 0.41 12.33 -5.12
CA GLN A 82 -0.70 12.99 -4.44
C GLN A 82 -0.99 12.46 -3.02
N PHE A 83 -0.38 11.34 -2.64
CA PHE A 83 -0.75 10.56 -1.45
C PHE A 83 -2.26 10.36 -1.36
N LYS A 84 -2.83 9.71 -2.38
CA LYS A 84 -4.27 9.49 -2.47
C LYS A 84 -4.61 8.09 -2.95
N VAL A 85 -5.60 7.44 -2.32
CA VAL A 85 -6.24 6.25 -2.88
C VAL A 85 -7.03 6.65 -4.13
N ILE A 86 -6.63 6.13 -5.28
CA ILE A 86 -7.25 6.45 -6.56
C ILE A 86 -8.13 5.31 -7.08
N ASP A 87 -7.93 4.09 -6.59
CA ASP A 87 -8.71 2.92 -6.99
C ASP A 87 -8.66 1.81 -5.91
N ILE A 88 -9.59 0.86 -6.00
CA ILE A 88 -9.62 -0.36 -5.19
C ILE A 88 -9.88 -1.54 -6.13
N ILE A 89 -8.91 -2.44 -6.22
CA ILE A 89 -9.02 -3.67 -7.00
C ILE A 89 -9.68 -4.74 -6.13
N ASP A 90 -10.82 -5.26 -6.58
CA ASP A 90 -11.47 -6.45 -6.02
C ASP A 90 -10.96 -7.70 -6.74
N ILE A 91 -10.40 -8.64 -5.99
CA ILE A 91 -9.85 -9.91 -6.51
C ILE A 91 -10.79 -11.11 -6.35
N SER A 92 -12.05 -10.89 -5.97
CA SER A 92 -13.05 -11.96 -5.79
C SER A 92 -13.14 -12.88 -7.03
N PRO A 93 -13.29 -14.21 -6.83
CA PRO A 93 -13.55 -14.91 -5.57
C PRO A 93 -12.28 -15.21 -4.75
N GLU A 94 -11.11 -14.74 -5.18
CA GLU A 94 -9.89 -14.89 -4.40
C GLU A 94 -9.89 -13.98 -3.17
N PHE A 95 -9.16 -14.37 -2.13
CA PHE A 95 -9.19 -13.70 -0.82
C PHE A 95 -7.82 -13.75 -0.14
N ALA A 96 -7.69 -12.99 0.94
CA ALA A 96 -6.47 -12.83 1.73
C ALA A 96 -5.22 -12.58 0.85
N PRO A 97 -5.22 -11.47 0.08
CA PRO A 97 -4.05 -11.10 -0.71
C PRO A 97 -2.82 -10.91 0.19
N HIS A 98 -1.74 -11.58 -0.20
CA HIS A 98 -0.44 -11.61 0.49
C HIS A 98 0.70 -11.69 -0.53
N GLY A 99 1.93 -11.40 -0.10
CA GLY A 99 3.13 -11.58 -0.91
C GLY A 99 3.06 -10.84 -2.25
N LEU A 100 2.65 -9.56 -2.21
CA LEU A 100 2.59 -8.72 -3.41
C LEU A 100 3.98 -8.59 -4.06
N VAL A 101 4.09 -8.95 -5.34
CA VAL A 101 5.31 -8.82 -6.12
C VAL A 101 5.01 -8.10 -7.41
N TYR A 102 5.70 -6.98 -7.65
CA TYR A 102 5.63 -6.28 -8.93
C TYR A 102 6.79 -6.69 -9.83
N ASN A 103 6.49 -6.93 -11.10
CA ASN A 103 7.46 -6.87 -12.18
C ASN A 103 7.03 -5.80 -13.19
N GLU A 104 7.91 -5.36 -14.09
CA GLU A 104 7.67 -4.26 -15.04
C GLU A 104 6.42 -4.37 -15.93
N LYS A 105 5.72 -5.51 -15.91
CA LYS A 105 4.51 -5.79 -16.69
C LYS A 105 3.27 -6.04 -15.84
N ARG A 106 3.40 -6.53 -14.60
CA ARG A 106 2.27 -7.00 -13.78
C ARG A 106 2.55 -6.99 -12.28
N LEU A 107 1.49 -6.77 -11.51
CA LEU A 107 1.40 -7.13 -10.11
C LEU A 107 1.05 -8.63 -10.01
N ILE A 108 1.76 -9.36 -9.17
CA ILE A 108 1.52 -10.76 -8.82
C ILE A 108 1.14 -10.79 -7.34
N VAL A 109 0.11 -11.57 -7.02
CA VAL A 109 -0.47 -11.66 -5.68
C VAL A 109 -0.50 -13.12 -5.27
N CYS A 110 0.05 -13.44 -4.10
CA CYS A 110 -0.12 -14.73 -3.44
C CYS A 110 -1.35 -14.66 -2.52
N LYS A 111 -1.90 -15.82 -2.13
CA LYS A 111 -3.05 -15.91 -1.21
C LYS A 111 -2.74 -16.78 -0.01
N CYS A 112 -3.33 -16.46 1.13
CA CYS A 112 -3.20 -17.20 2.40
C CYS A 112 -4.45 -18.01 2.79
#